data_AF-A0A953W7T1-F1
#
_entry.id   AF-A0A953W7T1-F1
#
_cell.length_a   1.000
_cell.length_b   1.000
_cell.length_c   1.000
_cell.angle_alpha   90.00
_cell.angle_beta   90.00
_cell.angle_gamma   90.00
#
_symmetry.space_group_name_H-M   'P 1'
#
loop_
_entity.id
_entity.type
_entity.pdbx_description
1 polymer ?
#
loop_
_entity_poly.entity_id
_entity_poly.type
_entity_poly.pdbx_seq_one_letter_code
_entity_poly.pdbx_strand_id
1 'polypeptide(L)' 'DHAKWIADCDAARGVAEVIIGKQRHGPIGKVELAFREDLTRFSDLERGRFDGGY' A
#
# COMPACT_ATOMS: atom_id res chain seq x y z
N ASP A 1 -10.80 17.40 -15.29
CA ASP A 1 -9.33 17.22 -15.38
C ASP A 1 -8.47 18.11 -14.47
N HIS A 2 -8.81 18.26 -13.18
CA HIS A 2 -7.85 18.72 -12.16
C HIS A 2 -8.29 18.17 -10.80
N ALA A 3 -9.59 18.29 -10.52
CA ALA A 3 -10.24 17.70 -9.35
C ALA A 3 -10.00 16.17 -9.25
N LYS A 4 -10.07 15.45 -10.38
CA LYS A 4 -9.77 14.00 -10.41
C LYS A 4 -8.33 13.70 -9.97
N TRP A 5 -7.36 14.43 -10.50
CA TRP A 5 -5.96 14.24 -10.15
C TRP A 5 -5.70 14.51 -8.66
N ILE A 6 -6.29 15.58 -8.11
CA ILE A 6 -6.19 15.87 -6.66
C ILE A 6 -6.77 14.71 -5.85
N ALA A 7 -7.97 14.25 -6.21
CA ALA A 7 -8.61 13.13 -5.52
C ALA A 7 -7.78 11.85 -5.59
N ASP A 8 -7.17 11.55 -6.75
CA ASP A 8 -6.31 10.38 -6.93
C ASP A 8 -5.02 10.50 -6.08
N CYS A 9 -4.42 11.69 -5.99
CA CYS A 9 -3.26 11.94 -5.13
C CYS A 9 -3.58 11.84 -3.64
N ASP A 10 -4.71 12.39 -3.22
CA ASP A 10 -5.16 12.30 -1.82
C ASP A 10 -5.46 10.85 -1.43
N ALA A 11 -6.07 10.07 -2.33
CA ALA A 11 -6.33 8.65 -2.12
C ALA A 11 -5.05 7.81 -2.00
N ALA A 12 -3.98 8.18 -2.72
CA ALA A 12 -2.69 7.50 -2.66
C ALA A 12 -1.82 7.91 -1.47
N ARG A 13 -2.18 8.97 -0.74
CA ARG A 13 -1.35 9.52 0.33
C ARG A 13 -1.17 8.51 1.46
N GLY A 14 0.08 8.29 1.86
CA GLY A 14 0.42 7.35 2.94
C GLY A 14 0.36 5.87 2.54
N VAL A 15 0.09 5.54 1.27
CA VAL A 15 0.12 4.18 0.73
C VAL A 15 1.30 4.05 -0.23
N ALA A 16 2.05 2.95 -0.12
CA ALA A 16 3.14 2.60 -1.01
C ALA A 16 2.89 1.24 -1.66
N GLU A 17 3.25 1.10 -2.93
CA GLU A 17 3.19 -0.17 -3.66
C GLU A 17 4.61 -0.76 -3.80
N VAL A 18 4.83 -1.95 -3.27
CA VAL A 18 6.06 -2.73 -3.43
C VAL A 18 5.84 -3.75 -4.54
N ILE A 19 6.62 -3.65 -5.61
CA ILE A 19 6.56 -4.55 -6.76
C ILE A 19 7.65 -5.61 -6.64
N ILE A 20 7.24 -6.86 -6.44
CA ILE A 20 8.13 -8.02 -6.44
C ILE A 20 8.33 -8.46 -7.89
N GLY A 21 9.32 -7.86 -8.56
CA GLY A 21 9.63 -8.17 -9.97
C GLY A 21 10.30 -9.53 -10.19
N LYS A 22 10.92 -10.12 -9.15
CA LYS A 22 11.57 -11.43 -9.23
C LYS A 22 11.60 -12.13 -7.88
N GLN A 23 11.11 -13.36 -7.84
CA GLN A 23 11.23 -14.26 -6.70
C GLN A 23 11.62 -15.66 -7.19
N ARG A 24 12.67 -16.26 -6.64
CA ARG A 24 13.03 -17.64 -7.00
C ARG A 24 12.02 -18.60 -6.38
N HIS A 25 11.47 -19.49 -7.20
CA HIS A 25 10.53 -20.54 -6.78
C HIS A 25 9.30 -20.00 -6.03
N GLY A 26 8.87 -18.78 -6.33
CA GLY A 26 7.75 -18.13 -5.65
C GLY A 26 7.00 -17.16 -6.56
N PRO A 27 5.80 -16.72 -6.13
CA PRO A 27 4.95 -15.81 -6.88
C PRO A 27 5.52 -14.38 -6.92
N ILE A 28 5.54 -13.79 -8.12
CA ILE A 28 5.73 -12.34 -8.27
C ILE A 28 4.41 -11.61 -8.03
N GLY A 29 4.47 -10.31 -7.75
CA GLY A 29 3.25 -9.54 -7.51
C GLY A 29 3.50 -8.16 -6.94
N LYS A 30 2.42 -7.55 -6.46
CA LYS A 30 2.40 -6.23 -5.83
C LYS A 30 1.91 -6.38 -4.41
N VAL A 31 2.52 -5.65 -3.48
CA VAL A 31 2.15 -5.62 -2.06
C VAL A 31 2.00 -4.16 -1.66
N GLU A 32 0.86 -3.80 -1.11
CA GLU A 32 0.63 -2.45 -0.59
C GLU A 32 1.06 -2.36 0.86
N LEU A 33 1.76 -1.29 1.22
CA LEU A 33 2.24 -0.99 2.56
C LEU A 33 1.82 0.42 2.96
N ALA A 34 1.77 0.69 4.26
CA ALA A 34 1.66 2.05 4.77
C ALA A 34 3.04 2.74 4.74
N PHE A 35 3.09 3.98 4.28
CA PHE A 35 4.31 4.80 4.26
C PHE A 35 4.17 6.00 5.18
N ARG A 36 5.08 6.07 6.18
CA ARG A 36 5.20 7.16 7.14
C ARG A 36 6.32 8.11 6.72
N GLU A 37 5.95 9.27 6.18
CA GLU A 37 6.87 10.29 5.65
C GLU A 37 7.76 10.92 6.73
N ASP A 38 7.23 11.07 7.95
CA ASP A 38 7.92 11.61 9.13
C ASP A 38 9.14 10.77 9.53
N LEU A 39 9.04 9.45 9.34
CA LEU A 39 10.07 8.49 9.73
C LEU A 39 10.76 7.82 8.52
N THR A 40 10.34 8.15 7.30
CA THR A 40 10.74 7.45 6.06
C THR A 40 10.63 5.93 6.22
N ARG A 41 9.52 5.46 6.79
CA ARG A 41 9.35 4.07 7.23
C ARG A 41 8.13 3.43 6.57
N PHE A 42 8.31 2.20 6.11
CA PHE A 42 7.21 1.32 5.69
C PHE A 42 6.72 0.48 6.88
N SER A 43 5.40 0.34 7.00
CA SER A 43 4.75 -0.56 7.95
C SER A 43 3.65 -1.37 7.27
N ASP A 44 3.15 -2.38 7.96
CA ASP A 44 1.99 -3.13 7.48
C ASP A 44 0.80 -2.18 7.27
N LEU A 45 0.08 -2.38 6.16
CA LEU A 45 -1.10 -1.58 5.86
C LEU A 45 -2.28 -2.21 6.58
N GLU A 46 -2.75 -1.61 7.67
CA GLU A 46 -3.95 -2.06 8.38
C GLU A 46 -5.20 -1.90 7.50
N ARG A 47 -5.46 -2.90 6.66
CA ARG A 47 -6.75 -3.08 6.00
C ARG A 47 -7.68 -3.73 7.01
N GLY A 48 -8.56 -2.94 7.62
CA GLY A 48 -9.55 -3.31 8.65
C GLY A 48 -9.64 -4.81 8.95
N ARG A 49 -8.91 -5.26 9.97
CA ARG A 49 -9.00 -6.62 10.49
C ARG A 49 -10.37 -6.81 11.15
N PHE A 50 -11.37 -7.15 10.35
CA PHE A 50 -12.57 -7.86 10.80
C PHE A 50 -12.40 -9.35 10.52
N ASP A 51 -11.35 -9.95 11.10
CA ASP A 51 -11.24 -11.40 11.26
C ASP A 51 -11.79 -11.76 12.65
N GLY A 52 -13.10 -11.57 12.79
CA GLY A 52 -13.86 -11.79 14.02
C GLY A 52 -15.04 -12.69 13.75
N GLY A 53 -14.79 -13.90 13.26
CA GLY A 53 -15.76 -14.97 13.14
C GLY A 53 -15.30 -16.18 13.93
N TYR A 54 -15.70 -16.25 15.19
CA TYR A 54 -15.97 -17.54 15.84
C TYR A 54 -17.28 -18.10 15.28
#